data_AF-A0A521BHW2-F1
#
_entry.id   AF-A0A521BHW2-F1
#
_cell.length_a   1.000
_cell.length_b   1.000
_cell.length_c   1.000
_cell.angle_alpha   90.00
_cell.angle_beta   90.00
_cell.angle_gamma   90.00
#
_symmetry.space_group_name_H-M   'P 1'
#
loop_
_entity.id
_entity.type
_entity.pdbx_description
1 polymer ?
#
loop_
_entity_poly.entity_id
_entity_poly.type
_entity_poly.pdbx_seq_one_letter_code
_entity_poly.pdbx_strand_id
1 'polypeptide(L)'
;MNIYRMEERMGKPKSGCLSTIKKVFIASFIVLGIVMAGMALYNLSLPEASPYLSELSDTEQNRLSEITHLRKTLGNEVWPGWGDQEIPILLYNESYAFLTGIDDPAPGWKKVPYSSFHGTYWEATSGKMPYFRQPLPENGETPQAFIVQIGYTFAASMTTKTWTQIQLIKMIRDDLPNILKPVMPYQLLVNKFDSDWHVAGILHESFHAFQANVAYDRLLEAEKCAVLEDTYPWNDAAFRNKWVEERRLLAKAIEEKDPRKFKQDVQQWLIMRQDRQSTIDSTLVHYEKNREWLEGMAKYAELNIWLKASEESYKPLPGMQKDDDFSFYQNANDHKVQEIRQLSSDLSFSETMFYYSGWAQAEILDRLYPNWRSLVFEPDVFLDDLIAESMEGQPVAEHNPKWKLW
;
A
#
# COMPACT_ATOMS: atom_id res chain seq x y z
N MET A 1 -21.66 53.13 77.30
CA MET A 1 -20.90 51.88 77.08
C MET A 1 -21.79 51.01 76.20
N ASN A 2 -21.60 50.78 74.91
CA ASN A 2 -20.47 50.84 73.99
C ASN A 2 -21.02 51.13 72.57
N ILE A 3 -20.32 51.94 71.79
CA ILE A 3 -20.51 52.12 70.33
C ILE A 3 -19.21 51.64 69.67
N TYR A 4 -19.31 51.15 68.43
CA TYR A 4 -18.26 50.79 67.46
C TYR A 4 -17.72 49.35 67.44
N ARG A 5 -18.16 48.58 66.45
CA ARG A 5 -17.29 47.97 65.42
C ARG A 5 -18.13 47.31 64.32
N MET A 6 -18.40 48.06 63.24
CA MET A 6 -18.73 47.51 61.93
C MET A 6 -17.50 47.72 61.05
N GLU A 7 -16.66 46.72 60.93
CA GLU A 7 -15.65 46.65 59.88
C GLU A 7 -15.32 45.16 59.60
N GLU A 8 -15.19 44.87 58.31
CA GLU A 8 -14.61 43.65 57.72
C GLU A 8 -15.42 42.34 57.74
N ARG A 9 -16.35 42.22 56.79
CA ARG A 9 -16.63 40.96 56.09
C ARG A 9 -16.41 41.11 54.58
N MET A 10 -15.15 41.28 54.17
CA MET A 10 -14.72 40.85 52.85
C MET A 10 -13.94 39.55 53.02
N GLY A 11 -14.59 38.42 52.71
CA GLY A 11 -13.95 37.11 52.73
C GLY A 11 -12.78 37.09 51.75
N LYS A 12 -11.58 36.78 52.24
CA LYS A 12 -10.42 36.52 51.39
C LYS A 12 -10.78 35.43 50.39
N PRO A 13 -10.53 35.61 49.07
CA PRO A 13 -10.76 34.56 48.10
C PRO A 13 -9.94 33.32 48.48
N LYS A 14 -10.57 32.14 48.49
CA LYS A 14 -9.94 30.86 48.86
C LYS A 14 -8.74 30.59 47.94
N SER A 15 -7.54 30.89 48.42
CA SER A 15 -6.26 30.78 47.69
C SER A 15 -5.85 29.33 47.34
N GLY A 16 -6.58 28.32 47.82
CA GLY A 16 -6.25 26.90 47.64
C GLY A 16 -6.52 26.36 46.23
N CYS A 17 -7.57 26.81 45.54
CA CYS A 17 -7.97 26.22 44.25
C CYS A 17 -7.01 26.62 43.10
N LEU A 18 -6.68 27.90 42.99
CA LEU A 18 -5.71 28.38 41.98
C LEU A 18 -4.29 27.84 42.21
N SER A 19 -3.88 27.60 43.46
CA SER A 19 -2.55 27.06 43.78
C SER A 19 -2.41 25.60 43.34
N THR A 20 -3.43 24.78 43.58
CA THR A 20 -3.45 23.38 43.12
C THR A 20 -3.50 23.28 41.60
N ILE A 21 -4.34 24.10 40.95
CA ILE A 21 -4.41 24.16 39.48
C ILE A 21 -3.04 24.54 38.88
N LYS A 22 -2.38 25.58 39.40
CA LYS A 22 -1.02 25.97 38.96
C LYS A 22 0.00 24.85 39.14
N LYS A 23 -0.03 24.12 40.26
CA LYS A 23 0.89 22.99 40.50
C LYS A 23 0.66 21.84 39.53
N VAL A 24 -0.61 21.52 39.24
CA VAL A 24 -0.96 20.50 38.23
C VAL A 24 -0.47 20.94 36.85
N PHE A 25 -0.71 22.18 36.45
CA PHE A 25 -0.20 22.70 35.17
C PHE A 25 1.33 22.62 35.09
N ILE A 26 2.05 23.08 36.12
CA ILE A 26 3.52 23.02 36.15
C ILE A 26 4.00 21.57 36.07
N ALA A 27 3.39 20.65 36.82
CA ALA A 27 3.73 19.23 36.77
C ALA A 27 3.48 18.64 35.37
N SER A 28 2.37 18.98 34.72
CA SER A 28 2.08 18.55 33.35
C SER A 28 3.11 19.07 32.34
N PHE A 29 3.54 20.34 32.47
CA PHE A 29 4.60 20.89 31.61
C PHE A 29 5.96 20.22 31.85
N ILE A 30 6.30 19.89 33.10
CA ILE A 30 7.53 19.15 33.43
C ILE A 30 7.47 17.74 32.82
N VAL A 31 6.36 17.04 32.98
CA VAL A 31 6.16 15.69 32.39
C VAL A 31 6.26 15.75 30.88
N LEU A 32 5.59 16.71 30.24
CA LEU A 32 5.68 16.90 28.79
C LEU A 32 7.12 17.22 28.35
N GLY A 33 7.84 18.06 29.10
CA GLY A 33 9.25 18.37 28.85
C GLY A 33 10.15 17.14 28.95
N ILE A 34 9.93 16.28 29.95
CA ILE A 34 10.66 15.01 30.12
C ILE A 34 10.35 14.06 28.95
N VAL A 35 9.07 13.93 28.57
CA VAL A 35 8.66 13.08 27.44
C VAL A 35 9.31 13.56 26.14
N MET A 36 9.26 14.87 25.86
CA MET A 36 9.90 15.46 24.68
C MET A 36 11.42 15.29 24.69
N ALA A 37 12.08 15.45 25.84
CA ALA A 37 13.52 15.21 25.97
C ALA A 37 13.86 13.73 25.74
N GLY A 38 13.04 12.82 26.27
CA GLY A 38 13.16 11.38 26.03
C GLY A 38 13.00 11.03 24.55
N MET A 39 12.00 11.60 23.86
CA MET A 39 11.81 11.44 22.41
C MET A 39 13.00 11.99 21.63
N ALA A 40 13.52 13.16 22.00
CA ALA A 40 14.70 13.74 21.35
C ALA A 40 15.93 12.85 21.50
N LEU A 41 16.20 12.33 22.70
CA LEU A 41 17.31 11.41 22.93
C LEU A 41 17.14 10.10 22.15
N TYR A 42 15.92 9.56 22.10
CA TYR A 42 15.63 8.36 21.35
C TYR A 42 15.76 8.57 19.83
N ASN A 43 15.33 9.72 19.32
CA ASN A 43 15.44 10.07 17.90
C ASN A 43 16.89 10.19 17.42
N LEU A 44 17.84 10.49 18.32
CA LEU A 44 19.28 10.45 18.02
C LEU A 44 19.82 9.03 17.82
N SER A 45 19.10 8.01 18.28
CA SER A 45 19.48 6.60 18.12
C SER A 45 18.84 5.92 16.91
N LEU A 46 18.03 6.65 16.14
CA LEU A 46 17.39 6.11 14.94
C LEU A 46 18.45 5.77 13.88
N PRO A 47 18.35 4.60 13.22
CA PRO A 47 19.29 4.25 12.17
C PRO A 47 19.13 5.18 10.96
N GLU A 48 20.25 5.59 10.37
CA GLU A 48 20.29 6.39 9.13
C GLU A 48 20.70 5.57 7.91
N ALA A 49 21.17 4.34 8.16
CA ALA A 49 21.65 3.35 7.19
C ALA A 49 21.28 1.94 7.68
N SER A 50 21.15 1.00 6.74
CA SER A 50 20.93 -0.42 6.98
C SER A 50 22.13 -1.01 7.74
N PRO A 51 21.89 -1.90 8.73
CA PRO A 51 22.96 -2.52 9.51
C PRO A 51 23.83 -3.48 8.67
N TYR A 52 23.26 -4.03 7.60
CA TYR A 52 23.94 -4.89 6.64
C TYR A 52 23.77 -4.28 5.24
N LEU A 53 24.87 -3.79 4.67
CA LEU A 53 24.85 -3.10 3.38
C LEU A 53 24.95 -4.06 2.20
N SER A 54 25.91 -4.99 2.24
CA SER A 54 26.19 -5.91 1.13
C SER A 54 25.57 -7.28 1.30
N GLU A 55 24.79 -7.51 2.36
CA GLU A 55 24.23 -8.82 2.71
C GLU A 55 22.82 -8.69 3.27
N LEU A 56 21.99 -9.71 3.00
CA LEU A 56 20.67 -9.83 3.62
C LEU A 56 20.80 -10.42 5.03
N SER A 57 20.17 -9.77 6.00
CA SER A 57 20.07 -10.32 7.35
C SER A 57 19.34 -11.66 7.38
N ASP A 58 19.60 -12.44 8.42
CA ASP A 58 18.90 -13.70 8.70
C ASP A 58 17.38 -13.57 8.76
N THR A 59 16.87 -12.42 9.21
CA THR A 59 15.43 -12.12 9.28
C THR A 59 14.88 -11.80 7.89
N GLU A 60 15.61 -11.02 7.10
CA GLU A 60 15.20 -10.66 5.73
C GLU A 60 15.15 -11.90 4.82
N GLN A 61 16.10 -12.82 4.97
CA GLN A 61 16.07 -14.11 4.26
C GLN A 61 14.87 -14.98 4.67
N ASN A 62 14.44 -14.94 5.93
CA ASN A 62 13.22 -15.64 6.36
C ASN A 62 11.97 -15.01 5.74
N ARG A 63 11.90 -13.67 5.67
CA ARG A 63 10.79 -12.95 5.01
C ARG A 63 10.71 -13.28 3.52
N LEU A 64 11.83 -13.29 2.80
CA LEU A 64 11.87 -13.70 1.39
C LEU A 64 11.39 -15.14 1.17
N SER A 65 11.80 -16.05 2.06
CA SER A 65 11.31 -17.42 2.04
C SER A 65 9.81 -17.49 2.30
N GLU A 66 9.30 -16.70 3.26
CA GLU A 66 7.87 -16.62 3.59
C GLU A 66 7.05 -16.01 2.45
N ILE A 67 7.53 -14.96 1.77
CA ILE A 67 6.86 -14.37 0.60
C ILE A 67 6.66 -15.43 -0.48
N THR A 68 7.72 -16.18 -0.78
CA THR A 68 7.67 -17.24 -1.80
C THR A 68 6.72 -18.36 -1.37
N HIS A 69 6.80 -18.80 -0.12
CA HIS A 69 5.93 -19.84 0.45
C HIS A 69 4.46 -19.43 0.43
N LEU A 70 4.15 -18.20 0.89
CA LEU A 70 2.81 -17.65 0.93
C LEU A 70 2.19 -17.58 -0.47
N ARG A 71 2.91 -17.00 -1.44
CA ARG A 71 2.45 -16.91 -2.83
C ARG A 71 2.18 -18.29 -3.42
N LYS A 72 3.11 -19.24 -3.29
CA LYS A 72 2.94 -20.59 -3.85
C LYS A 72 1.79 -21.34 -3.18
N THR A 73 1.55 -21.10 -1.89
CA THR A 73 0.52 -21.82 -1.12
C THR A 73 -0.88 -21.28 -1.38
N LEU A 74 -1.06 -19.95 -1.33
CA LEU A 74 -2.38 -19.31 -1.35
C LEU A 74 -2.64 -18.49 -2.61
N GLY A 75 -1.64 -18.23 -3.45
CA GLY A 75 -1.75 -17.33 -4.60
C GLY A 75 -2.85 -17.74 -5.56
N ASN A 76 -3.03 -19.05 -5.82
CA ASN A 76 -4.10 -19.54 -6.69
C ASN A 76 -5.51 -19.46 -6.07
N GLU A 77 -5.63 -19.39 -4.75
CA GLU A 77 -6.92 -19.14 -4.08
C GLU A 77 -7.33 -17.66 -4.21
N VAL A 78 -6.35 -16.76 -4.33
CA VAL A 78 -6.58 -15.32 -4.52
C VAL A 78 -6.78 -14.99 -6.00
N TRP A 79 -5.90 -15.51 -6.86
CA TRP A 79 -5.93 -15.31 -8.30
C TRP A 79 -5.43 -16.54 -9.06
N PRO A 80 -6.25 -17.15 -9.94
CA PRO A 80 -5.85 -18.35 -10.68
C PRO A 80 -4.55 -18.17 -11.48
N GLY A 81 -3.58 -19.06 -11.26
CA GLY A 81 -2.28 -19.08 -11.93
C GLY A 81 -1.20 -18.22 -11.27
N TRP A 82 -1.54 -17.35 -10.32
CA TRP A 82 -0.54 -16.50 -9.66
C TRP A 82 0.40 -17.29 -8.74
N GLY A 83 -0.11 -18.32 -8.06
CA GLY A 83 0.69 -19.20 -7.22
C GLY A 83 1.64 -20.12 -8.02
N ASP A 84 1.29 -20.40 -9.28
CA ASP A 84 2.02 -21.34 -10.13
C ASP A 84 3.23 -20.74 -10.86
N GLN A 85 3.28 -19.41 -11.00
CA GLN A 85 4.40 -18.75 -11.68
C GLN A 85 5.66 -18.77 -10.82
N GLU A 86 6.84 -18.81 -11.43
CA GLU A 86 8.10 -18.55 -10.75
C GLU A 86 8.42 -17.05 -10.91
N ILE A 87 8.16 -16.28 -9.85
CA ILE A 87 8.34 -14.83 -9.82
C ILE A 87 9.54 -14.52 -8.91
N PRO A 88 10.70 -14.11 -9.46
CA PRO A 88 11.84 -13.67 -8.69
C PRO A 88 11.53 -12.41 -7.87
N ILE A 89 12.29 -12.21 -6.79
CA ILE A 89 12.20 -11.02 -5.93
C ILE A 89 13.55 -10.34 -5.90
N LEU A 90 13.56 -9.05 -6.25
CA LEU A 90 14.71 -8.15 -6.17
C LEU A 90 14.48 -7.16 -5.02
N LEU A 91 15.15 -7.36 -3.89
CA LEU A 91 15.20 -6.36 -2.83
C LEU A 91 16.37 -5.41 -3.01
N TYR A 92 16.28 -4.17 -2.54
CA TYR A 92 17.44 -3.28 -2.51
C TYR A 92 17.46 -2.41 -1.26
N ASN A 93 18.65 -2.05 -0.81
CA ASN A 93 18.85 -1.07 0.25
C ASN A 93 19.51 0.19 -0.35
N GLU A 94 20.18 1.00 0.47
CA GLU A 94 20.88 2.20 0.00
C GLU A 94 22.08 1.94 -0.93
N SER A 95 22.63 0.72 -0.96
CA SER A 95 23.92 0.44 -1.61
C SER A 95 23.94 -0.80 -2.49
N TYR A 96 23.06 -1.77 -2.25
CA TYR A 96 23.04 -3.07 -2.94
C TYR A 96 21.63 -3.48 -3.35
N ALA A 97 21.58 -4.23 -4.45
CA ALA A 97 20.43 -5.02 -4.88
C ALA A 97 20.68 -6.51 -4.57
N PHE A 98 19.61 -7.23 -4.21
CA PHE A 98 19.59 -8.61 -3.78
C PHE A 98 18.50 -9.36 -4.53
N LEU A 99 18.86 -10.38 -5.29
CA LEU A 99 17.97 -11.11 -6.18
C LEU A 99 17.82 -12.57 -5.72
N THR A 100 16.58 -13.05 -5.69
CA THR A 100 16.22 -14.43 -5.33
C THR A 100 15.24 -15.03 -6.34
N GLY A 101 15.14 -16.36 -6.39
CA GLY A 101 14.17 -17.05 -7.23
C GLY A 101 14.60 -17.24 -8.69
N ILE A 102 15.89 -17.13 -8.99
CA ILE A 102 16.47 -17.36 -10.32
C ILE A 102 17.87 -17.95 -10.16
N ASP A 103 18.19 -19.03 -10.89
CA ASP A 103 19.44 -19.79 -10.70
C ASP A 103 20.63 -19.24 -11.50
N ASP A 104 20.38 -18.66 -12.68
CA ASP A 104 21.41 -18.08 -13.58
C ASP A 104 20.92 -16.73 -14.12
N PRO A 105 20.95 -15.67 -13.32
CA PRO A 105 20.39 -14.37 -13.71
C PRO A 105 21.26 -13.69 -14.78
N ALA A 106 20.61 -13.19 -15.83
CA ALA A 106 21.24 -12.27 -16.76
C ALA A 106 21.76 -11.02 -16.00
N PRO A 107 22.87 -10.39 -16.47
CA PRO A 107 23.42 -9.22 -15.79
C PRO A 107 22.41 -8.09 -15.67
N GLY A 108 22.46 -7.36 -14.56
CA GLY A 108 21.67 -6.15 -14.34
C GLY A 108 20.16 -6.35 -14.34
N TRP A 109 19.44 -5.25 -14.53
CA TRP A 109 17.99 -5.22 -14.67
C TRP A 109 17.57 -4.07 -15.59
N LYS A 110 16.32 -4.11 -16.06
CA LYS A 110 15.66 -2.99 -16.74
C LYS A 110 14.41 -2.60 -15.98
N LYS A 111 14.13 -1.30 -15.92
CA LYS A 111 12.86 -0.82 -15.39
C LYS A 111 11.74 -1.16 -16.39
N VAL A 112 10.50 -1.18 -15.90
CA VAL A 112 9.31 -1.28 -16.75
C VAL A 112 8.52 0.02 -16.53
N PRO A 113 7.99 0.67 -17.58
CA PRO A 113 8.06 0.32 -19.01
C PRO A 113 9.37 0.72 -19.70
N TYR A 114 10.30 1.35 -18.99
CA TYR A 114 11.51 1.94 -19.55
C TYR A 114 12.66 0.94 -19.73
N SER A 115 13.00 0.60 -20.97
CA SER A 115 14.06 -0.38 -21.30
C SER A 115 15.51 0.05 -20.99
N SER A 116 15.72 1.09 -20.19
CA SER A 116 17.05 1.50 -19.72
C SER A 116 17.66 0.38 -18.88
N PHE A 117 18.85 -0.05 -19.26
CA PHE A 117 19.63 -1.06 -18.55
C PHE A 117 20.38 -0.45 -17.37
N HIS A 118 20.33 -1.12 -16.23
CA HIS A 118 20.98 -0.74 -14.98
C HIS A 118 21.72 -1.94 -14.37
N GLY A 119 22.71 -1.65 -13.52
CA GLY A 119 23.47 -2.67 -12.81
C GLY A 119 24.58 -3.34 -13.63
N THR A 120 25.08 -4.44 -13.09
CA THR A 120 26.26 -5.20 -13.50
C THR A 120 26.04 -6.71 -13.30
N TYR A 121 27.11 -7.51 -13.27
CA TYR A 121 27.01 -8.94 -13.01
C TYR A 121 26.61 -9.23 -11.56
N TRP A 122 25.80 -10.27 -11.40
CA TRP A 122 25.34 -10.78 -10.13
C TRP A 122 26.42 -11.65 -9.46
N GLU A 123 26.71 -11.39 -8.19
CA GLU A 123 27.55 -12.23 -7.33
C GLU A 123 26.68 -13.20 -6.55
N ALA A 124 26.91 -14.50 -6.74
CA ALA A 124 26.21 -15.53 -5.97
C ALA A 124 26.64 -15.47 -4.50
N THR A 125 25.64 -15.48 -3.61
CA THR A 125 25.83 -15.50 -2.16
C THR A 125 25.11 -16.70 -1.57
N SER A 126 25.73 -17.32 -0.56
CA SER A 126 25.16 -18.45 0.17
C SER A 126 24.83 -18.03 1.61
N GLY A 127 23.54 -17.83 1.90
CA GLY A 127 23.01 -17.64 3.25
C GLY A 127 22.17 -18.84 3.70
N LYS A 128 21.09 -18.57 4.46
CA LYS A 128 20.03 -19.57 4.72
C LYS A 128 19.30 -19.98 3.46
N MET A 129 19.22 -19.07 2.49
CA MET A 129 18.76 -19.33 1.14
C MET A 129 19.81 -18.83 0.14
N PRO A 130 19.90 -19.43 -1.06
CA PRO A 130 20.71 -18.88 -2.14
C PRO A 130 20.11 -17.55 -2.61
N TYR A 131 20.97 -16.57 -2.85
CA TYR A 131 20.60 -15.31 -3.46
C TYR A 131 21.79 -14.72 -4.22
N PHE A 132 21.51 -13.74 -5.05
CA PHE A 132 22.51 -12.98 -5.78
C PHE A 132 22.55 -11.55 -5.26
N ARG A 133 23.71 -10.91 -5.35
CA ARG A 133 23.85 -9.49 -5.01
C ARG A 133 24.63 -8.72 -6.06
N GLN A 134 24.44 -7.42 -6.09
CA GLN A 134 25.31 -6.49 -6.80
C GLN A 134 25.23 -5.10 -6.17
N PRO A 135 26.28 -4.27 -6.26
CA PRO A 135 26.18 -2.88 -5.84
C PRO A 135 25.20 -2.13 -6.75
N LEU A 136 24.51 -1.14 -6.18
CA LEU A 136 23.71 -0.19 -6.95
C LEU A 136 24.62 0.75 -7.76
N PRO A 137 24.18 1.22 -8.93
CA PRO A 137 24.88 2.24 -9.70
C PRO A 137 25.21 3.52 -8.90
N GLU A 138 26.42 4.07 -9.08
CA GLU A 138 26.87 5.30 -8.41
C GLU A 138 26.04 6.55 -8.76
N ASN A 139 25.29 6.51 -9.85
CA ASN A 139 24.42 7.59 -10.28
C ASN A 139 23.10 7.70 -9.47
N GLY A 140 22.89 6.80 -8.50
CA GLY A 140 21.72 6.79 -7.63
C GLY A 140 20.51 6.06 -8.22
N GLU A 141 20.63 5.43 -9.38
CA GLU A 141 19.55 4.64 -9.97
C GLU A 141 19.28 3.39 -9.13
N THR A 142 18.01 3.20 -8.76
CA THR A 142 17.54 2.03 -8.02
C THR A 142 16.55 1.23 -8.87
N PRO A 143 16.31 -0.05 -8.52
CA PRO A 143 15.24 -0.86 -9.08
C PRO A 143 13.83 -0.26 -8.94
N GLN A 144 13.61 0.61 -7.94
CA GLN A 144 12.30 1.17 -7.55
C GLN A 144 11.32 0.11 -7.00
N ALA A 145 10.29 0.56 -6.28
CA ALA A 145 9.19 -0.30 -5.85
C ALA A 145 8.22 -0.44 -7.03
N PHE A 146 8.36 -1.52 -7.79
CA PHE A 146 7.51 -1.94 -8.91
C PHE A 146 8.01 -3.30 -9.43
N ILE A 147 7.87 -3.60 -10.73
CA ILE A 147 8.55 -4.69 -11.42
C ILE A 147 9.78 -4.23 -12.19
N VAL A 148 10.74 -5.15 -12.31
CA VAL A 148 11.92 -5.01 -13.17
C VAL A 148 12.06 -6.24 -14.04
N GLN A 149 12.78 -6.10 -15.16
CA GLN A 149 13.11 -7.22 -16.05
C GLN A 149 14.57 -7.62 -15.90
N ILE A 150 14.82 -8.91 -15.66
CA ILE A 150 16.14 -9.52 -15.55
C ILE A 150 16.27 -10.55 -16.67
N GLY A 151 17.01 -10.21 -17.72
CA GLY A 151 16.99 -10.99 -18.96
C GLY A 151 15.59 -10.99 -19.58
N TYR A 152 14.93 -12.14 -19.56
CA TYR A 152 13.55 -12.33 -20.05
C TYR A 152 12.51 -12.48 -18.92
N THR A 153 12.93 -12.44 -17.65
CA THR A 153 12.08 -12.71 -16.50
C THR A 153 11.67 -11.42 -15.80
N PHE A 154 10.39 -11.25 -15.49
CA PHE A 154 9.92 -10.16 -14.63
C PHE A 154 10.07 -10.54 -13.15
N ALA A 155 10.64 -9.62 -12.37
CA ALA A 155 10.83 -9.77 -10.94
C ALA A 155 10.06 -8.68 -10.18
N ALA A 156 9.49 -9.05 -9.04
CA ALA A 156 8.98 -8.09 -8.06
C ALA A 156 10.16 -7.33 -7.45
N SER A 157 10.04 -6.02 -7.28
CA SER A 157 11.10 -5.18 -6.73
C SER A 157 10.60 -4.26 -5.64
N MET A 158 11.30 -4.23 -4.51
CA MET A 158 10.99 -3.33 -3.39
C MET A 158 12.26 -3.06 -2.56
N THR A 159 12.25 -2.03 -1.72
CA THR A 159 13.29 -1.82 -0.73
C THR A 159 13.30 -2.95 0.31
N THR A 160 14.44 -3.26 0.93
CA THR A 160 14.47 -4.09 2.15
C THR A 160 13.65 -3.42 3.24
N LYS A 161 13.06 -4.19 4.16
CA LYS A 161 12.18 -3.63 5.21
C LYS A 161 12.85 -2.51 6.01
N THR A 162 14.09 -2.74 6.44
CA THR A 162 14.85 -1.75 7.23
C THR A 162 15.08 -0.48 6.43
N TRP A 163 15.39 -0.58 5.14
CA TRP A 163 15.59 0.59 4.30
C TRP A 163 14.28 1.33 4.06
N THR A 164 13.15 0.63 3.89
CA THR A 164 11.80 1.23 3.86
C THR A 164 11.55 2.09 5.09
N GLN A 165 11.81 1.56 6.29
CA GLN A 165 11.61 2.29 7.55
C GLN A 165 12.50 3.54 7.63
N ILE A 166 13.78 3.42 7.23
CA ILE A 166 14.71 4.56 7.22
C ILE A 166 14.24 5.64 6.23
N GLN A 167 13.82 5.25 5.03
CA GLN A 167 13.29 6.15 4.00
C GLN A 167 12.04 6.90 4.49
N LEU A 168 11.09 6.19 5.12
CA LEU A 168 9.89 6.80 5.70
C LEU A 168 10.22 7.80 6.81
N ILE A 169 11.16 7.47 7.70
CA ILE A 169 11.62 8.40 8.73
C ILE A 169 12.22 9.65 8.10
N LYS A 170 13.07 9.50 7.07
CA LYS A 170 13.69 10.62 6.35
C LYS A 170 12.64 11.52 5.70
N MET A 171 11.69 10.94 4.98
CA MET A 171 10.57 11.65 4.35
C MET A 171 9.78 12.48 5.37
N ILE A 172 9.31 11.85 6.46
CA ILE A 172 8.57 12.56 7.52
C ILE A 172 9.42 13.67 8.14
N ARG A 173 10.72 13.42 8.37
CA ARG A 173 11.65 14.39 8.95
C ARG A 173 11.87 15.59 8.03
N ASP A 174 11.88 15.39 6.72
CA ASP A 174 12.13 16.45 5.75
C ASP A 174 10.93 17.39 5.60
N ASP A 175 9.70 16.87 5.71
CA ASP A 175 8.45 17.64 5.67
C ASP A 175 8.14 18.40 6.97
N LEU A 176 8.80 18.04 8.08
CA LEU A 176 8.53 18.66 9.39
C LEU A 176 9.27 20.00 9.58
N PRO A 177 8.64 20.99 10.23
CA PRO A 177 9.34 22.17 10.74
C PRO A 177 10.51 21.78 11.68
N ASN A 178 11.64 22.48 11.57
CA ASN A 178 12.86 22.18 12.35
C ASN A 178 12.65 22.06 13.86
N ILE A 179 11.68 22.78 14.43
CA ILE A 179 11.36 22.73 15.86
C ILE A 179 10.67 21.42 16.28
N LEU A 180 9.98 20.73 15.35
CA LEU A 180 9.27 19.48 15.61
C LEU A 180 10.16 18.25 15.35
N LYS A 181 11.14 18.36 14.45
CA LYS A 181 12.01 17.23 14.06
C LYS A 181 12.61 16.45 15.25
N PRO A 182 13.10 17.09 16.33
CA PRO A 182 13.70 16.36 17.45
C PRO A 182 12.68 15.60 18.30
N VAL A 183 11.44 16.08 18.42
CA VAL A 183 10.44 15.53 19.36
C VAL A 183 9.35 14.71 18.68
N MET A 184 9.41 14.56 17.35
CA MET A 184 8.46 13.77 16.59
C MET A 184 8.58 12.28 16.93
N PRO A 185 7.48 11.56 17.24
CA PRO A 185 7.52 10.15 17.57
C PRO A 185 7.59 9.26 16.32
N TYR A 186 8.69 9.32 15.55
CA TYR A 186 8.83 8.62 14.26
C TYR A 186 8.52 7.12 14.35
N GLN A 187 9.01 6.45 15.39
CA GLN A 187 8.82 4.99 15.56
C GLN A 187 7.35 4.60 15.73
N LEU A 188 6.50 5.45 16.33
CA LEU A 188 5.06 5.15 16.40
C LEU A 188 4.38 5.19 15.02
N LEU A 189 4.96 5.91 14.06
CA LEU A 189 4.47 5.95 12.69
C LEU A 189 5.02 4.80 11.88
N VAL A 190 6.33 4.52 11.98
CA VAL A 190 6.95 3.46 11.17
C VAL A 190 6.73 2.04 11.69
N ASN A 191 6.40 1.85 12.97
CA ASN A 191 6.03 0.54 13.53
C ASN A 191 4.70 0.00 12.97
N LYS A 192 3.95 0.79 12.21
CA LYS A 192 2.77 0.31 11.48
C LYS A 192 3.15 -0.45 10.20
N PHE A 193 4.40 -0.36 9.76
CA PHE A 193 4.96 -1.06 8.61
C PHE A 193 5.73 -2.28 9.12
N ASP A 194 4.98 -3.20 9.71
CA ASP A 194 5.47 -4.44 10.31
C ASP A 194 5.89 -5.45 9.23
N SER A 195 6.27 -6.67 9.63
CA SER A 195 6.73 -7.67 8.67
C SER A 195 5.61 -8.17 7.78
N ASP A 196 4.40 -8.28 8.29
CA ASP A 196 3.21 -8.67 7.53
C ASP A 196 2.93 -7.67 6.41
N TRP A 197 2.96 -6.37 6.73
CA TRP A 197 2.83 -5.31 5.74
C TRP A 197 3.90 -5.38 4.66
N HIS A 198 5.16 -5.61 5.05
CA HIS A 198 6.25 -5.68 4.09
C HIS A 198 6.15 -6.91 3.18
N VAL A 199 5.78 -8.06 3.74
CA VAL A 199 5.52 -9.30 2.97
C VAL A 199 4.37 -9.08 1.99
N ALA A 200 3.27 -8.48 2.43
CA ALA A 200 2.11 -8.17 1.58
C ALA A 200 2.47 -7.16 0.48
N GLY A 201 3.25 -6.12 0.80
CA GLY A 201 3.73 -5.14 -0.18
C GLY A 201 4.60 -5.77 -1.28
N ILE A 202 5.50 -6.70 -0.95
CA ILE A 202 6.25 -7.42 -2.00
C ILE A 202 5.32 -8.33 -2.82
N LEU A 203 4.27 -8.88 -2.22
CA LEU A 203 3.26 -9.66 -2.94
C LEU A 203 2.44 -8.79 -3.90
N HIS A 204 2.13 -7.55 -3.55
CA HIS A 204 1.58 -6.53 -4.47
C HIS A 204 2.48 -6.39 -5.70
N GLU A 205 3.78 -6.16 -5.51
CA GLU A 205 4.73 -6.06 -6.63
C GLU A 205 4.86 -7.36 -7.43
N SER A 206 4.75 -8.51 -6.76
CA SER A 206 4.74 -9.81 -7.44
C SER A 206 3.47 -10.02 -8.27
N PHE A 207 2.36 -9.37 -7.93
CA PHE A 207 1.15 -9.42 -8.73
C PHE A 207 1.31 -8.59 -10.01
N HIS A 208 2.02 -7.46 -9.98
CA HIS A 208 2.41 -6.75 -11.19
C HIS A 208 3.29 -7.61 -12.11
N ALA A 209 4.19 -8.43 -11.55
CA ALA A 209 5.00 -9.35 -12.36
C ALA A 209 4.12 -10.42 -13.02
N PHE A 210 3.10 -10.90 -12.31
CA PHE A 210 2.07 -11.77 -12.87
C PHE A 210 1.28 -11.09 -14.00
N GLN A 211 0.84 -9.83 -13.81
CA GLN A 211 0.18 -9.05 -14.85
C GLN A 211 1.08 -8.91 -16.09
N ALA A 212 2.38 -8.65 -15.91
CA ALA A 212 3.34 -8.57 -17.01
C ALA A 212 3.49 -9.91 -17.76
N ASN A 213 3.50 -11.03 -17.03
CA ASN A 213 3.61 -12.36 -17.62
C ASN A 213 2.35 -12.76 -18.42
N VAL A 214 1.17 -12.34 -17.98
CA VAL A 214 -0.12 -12.72 -18.60
C VAL A 214 -0.56 -11.75 -19.70
N ALA A 215 -0.32 -10.45 -19.51
CA ALA A 215 -0.80 -9.39 -20.40
C ALA A 215 0.19 -8.21 -20.45
N TYR A 216 1.40 -8.47 -20.96
CA TYR A 216 2.47 -7.47 -21.00
C TYR A 216 2.07 -6.16 -21.68
N ASP A 217 1.46 -6.23 -22.88
CA ASP A 217 1.07 -5.04 -23.64
C ASP A 217 0.04 -4.18 -22.88
N ARG A 218 -0.87 -4.82 -22.14
CA ARG A 218 -1.87 -4.16 -21.28
C ARG A 218 -1.21 -3.47 -20.09
N LEU A 219 -0.27 -4.13 -19.42
CA LEU A 219 0.51 -3.50 -18.33
C LEU A 219 1.31 -2.30 -18.84
N LEU A 220 1.92 -2.42 -20.02
CA LEU A 220 2.71 -1.36 -20.62
C LEU A 220 1.84 -0.15 -21.00
N GLU A 221 0.63 -0.39 -21.50
CA GLU A 221 -0.36 0.66 -21.72
C GLU A 221 -0.73 1.38 -20.42
N ALA A 222 -1.09 0.62 -19.37
CA ALA A 222 -1.50 1.19 -18.10
C ALA A 222 -0.39 2.05 -17.45
N GLU A 223 0.86 1.61 -17.55
CA GLU A 223 2.02 2.35 -17.07
C GLU A 223 2.31 3.60 -17.89
N LYS A 224 2.19 3.53 -19.22
CA LYS A 224 2.41 4.70 -20.09
C LYS A 224 1.41 5.83 -19.81
N CYS A 225 0.21 5.52 -19.33
CA CYS A 225 -0.78 6.53 -18.98
C CYS A 225 -0.41 7.36 -17.75
N ALA A 226 0.58 6.95 -16.92
CA ALA A 226 1.03 7.70 -15.75
C ALA A 226 1.52 9.12 -16.07
N VAL A 227 1.91 9.40 -17.32
CA VAL A 227 2.24 10.77 -17.78
C VAL A 227 1.09 11.77 -17.65
N LEU A 228 -0.14 11.30 -17.46
CA LEU A 228 -1.34 12.13 -17.28
C LEU A 228 -1.62 12.47 -15.82
N GLU A 229 -0.87 11.92 -14.85
CA GLU A 229 -1.11 12.13 -13.41
C GLU A 229 -1.20 13.63 -13.06
N ASP A 230 -0.21 14.43 -13.46
CA ASP A 230 -0.17 15.88 -13.17
C ASP A 230 -1.33 16.68 -13.80
N THR A 231 -1.97 16.12 -14.83
CA THR A 231 -3.12 16.74 -15.52
C THR A 231 -4.46 16.35 -14.94
N TYR A 232 -4.49 15.32 -14.08
CA TYR A 232 -5.71 14.86 -13.44
C TYR A 232 -6.21 15.92 -12.43
N PRO A 233 -7.54 16.15 -12.30
CA PRO A 233 -8.08 17.27 -11.52
C PRO A 233 -8.04 17.06 -10.00
N TRP A 234 -6.89 16.70 -9.44
CA TRP A 234 -6.66 16.47 -8.00
C TRP A 234 -7.10 17.65 -7.12
N ASN A 235 -6.86 18.87 -7.62
CA ASN A 235 -7.08 20.12 -6.90
C ASN A 235 -8.44 20.77 -7.22
N ASP A 236 -9.26 20.19 -8.10
CA ASP A 236 -10.61 20.69 -8.36
C ASP A 236 -11.56 20.24 -7.24
N ALA A 237 -12.05 21.20 -6.46
CA ALA A 237 -12.87 20.91 -5.30
C ALA A 237 -14.23 20.26 -5.65
N ALA A 238 -14.84 20.63 -6.78
CA ALA A 238 -16.14 20.10 -7.17
C ALA A 238 -16.02 18.64 -7.63
N PHE A 239 -15.01 18.36 -8.46
CA PHE A 239 -14.65 17.02 -8.89
C PHE A 239 -14.28 16.13 -7.70
N ARG A 240 -13.39 16.61 -6.82
CA ARG A 240 -12.96 15.87 -5.62
C ARG A 240 -14.12 15.53 -4.70
N ASN A 241 -15.06 16.45 -4.47
CA ASN A 241 -16.25 16.18 -3.67
C ASN A 241 -17.09 15.03 -4.26
N LYS A 242 -17.35 15.04 -5.58
CA LYS A 242 -18.05 13.94 -6.26
C LYS A 242 -17.27 12.62 -6.16
N TRP A 243 -15.95 12.66 -6.30
CA TRP A 243 -15.13 11.44 -6.22
C TRP A 243 -15.11 10.83 -4.81
N VAL A 244 -15.12 11.67 -3.77
CA VAL A 244 -15.29 11.20 -2.38
C VAL A 244 -16.67 10.57 -2.17
N GLU A 245 -17.74 11.17 -2.70
CA GLU A 245 -19.09 10.60 -2.64
C GLU A 245 -19.18 9.26 -3.37
N GLU A 246 -18.60 9.16 -4.56
CA GLU A 246 -18.48 7.91 -5.33
C GLU A 246 -17.76 6.82 -4.52
N ARG A 247 -16.57 7.11 -3.96
CA ARG A 247 -15.82 6.10 -3.21
C ARG A 247 -16.50 5.69 -1.89
N ARG A 248 -17.29 6.57 -1.28
CA ARG A 248 -18.15 6.18 -0.14
C ARG A 248 -19.23 5.19 -0.55
N LEU A 249 -19.77 5.30 -1.76
CA LEU A 249 -20.70 4.29 -2.30
C LEU A 249 -19.99 2.96 -2.56
N LEU A 250 -18.74 2.97 -3.05
CA LEU A 250 -17.91 1.75 -3.16
C LEU A 250 -17.69 1.10 -1.80
N ALA A 251 -17.24 1.86 -0.81
CA ALA A 251 -17.01 1.37 0.56
C ALA A 251 -18.29 0.74 1.14
N LYS A 252 -19.43 1.43 0.98
CA LYS A 252 -20.74 0.92 1.39
C LYS A 252 -21.09 -0.39 0.70
N ALA A 253 -20.88 -0.49 -0.61
CA ALA A 253 -21.21 -1.68 -1.40
C ALA A 253 -20.37 -2.91 -0.96
N ILE A 254 -19.07 -2.76 -0.74
CA ILE A 254 -18.21 -3.89 -0.32
C ILE A 254 -18.51 -4.36 1.11
N GLU A 255 -19.05 -3.49 1.98
CA GLU A 255 -19.48 -3.85 3.33
C GLU A 255 -20.91 -4.44 3.40
N GLU A 256 -21.73 -4.25 2.36
CA GLU A 256 -23.15 -4.64 2.36
C GLU A 256 -23.33 -6.15 2.20
N LYS A 257 -24.03 -6.76 3.17
CA LYS A 257 -24.25 -8.21 3.28
C LYS A 257 -25.57 -8.66 2.64
N ASP A 258 -26.57 -7.79 2.55
CA ASP A 258 -27.85 -8.09 1.87
C ASP A 258 -27.65 -8.02 0.35
N PRO A 259 -27.86 -9.11 -0.40
CA PRO A 259 -27.63 -9.13 -1.85
C PRO A 259 -28.45 -8.12 -2.65
N ARG A 260 -29.65 -7.75 -2.19
CA ARG A 260 -30.49 -6.76 -2.87
C ARG A 260 -29.97 -5.35 -2.62
N LYS A 261 -29.61 -5.02 -1.38
CA LYS A 261 -29.01 -3.72 -1.05
C LYS A 261 -27.65 -3.55 -1.70
N PHE A 262 -26.84 -4.62 -1.73
CA PHE A 262 -25.57 -4.64 -2.45
C PHE A 262 -25.75 -4.22 -3.92
N LYS A 263 -26.69 -4.85 -4.63
CA LYS A 263 -26.98 -4.48 -6.03
C LYS A 263 -27.48 -3.04 -6.16
N GLN A 264 -28.30 -2.55 -5.22
CA GLN A 264 -28.74 -1.15 -5.21
C GLN A 264 -27.58 -0.17 -5.00
N ASP A 265 -26.65 -0.50 -4.10
CA ASP A 265 -25.48 0.32 -3.79
C ASP A 265 -24.49 0.35 -4.96
N VAL A 266 -24.25 -0.79 -5.61
CA VAL A 266 -23.46 -0.87 -6.85
C VAL A 266 -24.10 -0.05 -7.98
N GLN A 267 -25.42 -0.13 -8.14
CA GLN A 267 -26.12 0.67 -9.14
C GLN A 267 -26.01 2.18 -8.86
N GLN A 268 -26.12 2.60 -7.60
CA GLN A 268 -25.92 4.00 -7.21
C GLN A 268 -24.48 4.47 -7.49
N TRP A 269 -23.50 3.61 -7.20
CA TRP A 269 -22.10 3.89 -7.53
C TRP A 269 -21.89 4.08 -9.04
N LEU A 270 -22.40 3.18 -9.88
CA LEU A 270 -22.27 3.29 -11.34
C LEU A 270 -22.85 4.61 -11.87
N ILE A 271 -24.02 5.03 -11.38
CA ILE A 271 -24.65 6.30 -11.76
C ILE A 271 -23.77 7.49 -11.35
N MET A 272 -23.26 7.49 -10.10
CA MET A 272 -22.40 8.56 -9.60
C MET A 272 -21.09 8.64 -10.41
N ARG A 273 -20.50 7.49 -10.71
CA ARG A 273 -19.27 7.40 -11.50
C ARG A 273 -19.45 7.94 -12.91
N GLN A 274 -20.52 7.56 -13.60
CA GLN A 274 -20.85 8.08 -14.92
C GLN A 274 -21.07 9.60 -14.90
N ASP A 275 -21.79 10.12 -13.91
CA ASP A 275 -21.98 11.57 -13.75
C ASP A 275 -20.66 12.30 -13.52
N ARG A 276 -19.78 11.78 -12.65
CA ARG A 276 -18.45 12.37 -12.41
C ARG A 276 -17.55 12.29 -13.65
N GLN A 277 -17.44 11.12 -14.27
CA GLN A 277 -16.57 10.94 -15.44
C GLN A 277 -17.02 11.80 -16.64
N SER A 278 -18.32 12.13 -16.73
CA SER A 278 -18.83 13.04 -17.77
C SER A 278 -18.30 14.48 -17.68
N THR A 279 -17.68 14.85 -16.54
CA THR A 279 -17.14 16.20 -16.33
C THR A 279 -15.65 16.33 -16.69
N ILE A 280 -15.00 15.26 -17.10
CA ILE A 280 -13.57 15.22 -17.46
C ILE A 280 -13.36 14.69 -18.87
N ASP A 281 -12.17 14.90 -19.42
CA ASP A 281 -11.82 14.39 -20.74
C ASP A 281 -11.75 12.85 -20.73
N SER A 282 -12.18 12.21 -21.81
CA SER A 282 -12.16 10.75 -21.96
C SER A 282 -10.76 10.14 -21.79
N THR A 283 -9.69 10.88 -22.08
CA THR A 283 -8.31 10.44 -21.85
C THR A 283 -7.98 10.33 -20.36
N LEU A 284 -8.54 11.20 -19.52
CA LEU A 284 -8.40 11.12 -18.07
C LEU A 284 -9.27 10.01 -17.47
N VAL A 285 -10.44 9.73 -18.07
CA VAL A 285 -11.24 8.54 -17.72
C VAL A 285 -10.45 7.27 -18.04
N HIS A 286 -9.82 7.19 -19.22
CA HIS A 286 -8.97 6.07 -19.60
C HIS A 286 -7.79 5.90 -18.64
N TYR A 287 -7.14 6.99 -18.25
CA TYR A 287 -6.09 6.98 -17.22
C TYR A 287 -6.59 6.41 -15.89
N GLU A 288 -7.72 6.90 -15.35
CA GLU A 288 -8.32 6.37 -14.11
C GLU A 288 -8.55 4.85 -14.22
N LYS A 289 -9.21 4.40 -15.28
CA LYS A 289 -9.51 2.97 -15.47
C LYS A 289 -8.24 2.12 -15.58
N ASN A 290 -7.19 2.64 -16.21
CA ASN A 290 -5.89 1.97 -16.31
C ASN A 290 -5.18 1.84 -14.97
N ARG A 291 -5.17 2.91 -14.16
CA ARG A 291 -4.55 2.86 -12.82
C ARG A 291 -5.33 1.96 -11.87
N GLU A 292 -6.66 1.97 -11.95
CA GLU A 292 -7.51 1.04 -11.17
C GLU A 292 -7.29 -0.42 -11.57
N TRP A 293 -7.10 -0.69 -12.87
CA TRP A 293 -6.73 -2.03 -13.35
C TRP A 293 -5.35 -2.44 -12.84
N LEU A 294 -4.35 -1.57 -12.96
CA LEU A 294 -2.97 -1.92 -12.60
C LEU A 294 -2.83 -2.05 -11.07
N GLU A 295 -3.01 -0.95 -10.37
CA GLU A 295 -2.74 -0.81 -8.94
C GLU A 295 -3.85 -1.39 -8.08
N GLY A 296 -5.10 -1.23 -8.52
CA GLY A 296 -6.24 -1.75 -7.76
C GLY A 296 -6.31 -3.27 -7.75
N MET A 297 -5.92 -3.95 -8.83
CA MET A 297 -5.86 -5.42 -8.84
C MET A 297 -4.68 -5.96 -8.04
N ALA A 298 -3.52 -5.28 -8.06
CA ALA A 298 -2.41 -5.63 -7.19
C ALA A 298 -2.77 -5.41 -5.71
N LYS A 299 -3.47 -4.32 -5.38
CA LYS A 299 -3.99 -4.07 -4.04
C LYS A 299 -5.04 -5.10 -3.61
N TYR A 300 -5.88 -5.54 -4.55
CA TYR A 300 -6.79 -6.65 -4.32
C TYR A 300 -6.03 -7.94 -3.94
N ALA A 301 -4.97 -8.27 -4.67
CA ALA A 301 -4.16 -9.45 -4.39
C ALA A 301 -3.45 -9.34 -3.02
N GLU A 302 -2.88 -8.17 -2.71
CA GLU A 302 -2.24 -7.84 -1.43
C GLU A 302 -3.18 -8.10 -0.23
N LEU A 303 -4.39 -7.53 -0.27
CA LEU A 303 -5.32 -7.63 0.86
C LEU A 303 -5.91 -9.04 0.98
N ASN A 304 -6.25 -9.67 -0.15
CA ASN A 304 -6.87 -11.00 -0.11
C ASN A 304 -5.87 -12.10 0.28
N ILE A 305 -4.60 -12.00 -0.12
CA ILE A 305 -3.60 -12.98 0.33
C ILE A 305 -3.30 -12.84 1.82
N TRP A 306 -3.29 -11.62 2.36
CA TRP A 306 -3.14 -11.39 3.80
C TRP A 306 -4.33 -11.95 4.58
N LEU A 307 -5.57 -11.70 4.13
CA LEU A 307 -6.77 -12.27 4.75
C LEU A 307 -6.74 -13.80 4.72
N LYS A 308 -6.37 -14.40 3.59
CA LYS A 308 -6.22 -15.85 3.45
C LYS A 308 -5.14 -16.41 4.38
N ALA A 309 -4.02 -15.72 4.51
CA ALA A 309 -2.93 -16.12 5.40
C ALA A 309 -3.32 -16.05 6.89
N SER A 310 -4.32 -15.25 7.24
CA SER A 310 -4.87 -15.16 8.61
C SER A 310 -5.76 -16.34 9.00
N GLU A 311 -6.17 -17.18 8.04
CA GLU A 311 -6.99 -18.37 8.29
C GLU A 311 -6.17 -19.48 8.97
N GLU A 312 -6.81 -20.31 9.81
CA GLU A 312 -6.12 -21.37 10.57
C GLU A 312 -5.46 -22.44 9.69
N SER A 313 -5.91 -22.58 8.43
CA SER A 313 -5.39 -23.52 7.44
C SER A 313 -3.96 -23.18 7.00
N TYR A 314 -3.59 -21.90 6.98
CA TYR A 314 -2.25 -21.47 6.61
C TYR A 314 -1.30 -21.52 7.81
N LYS A 315 -0.04 -21.83 7.51
CA LYS A 315 1.06 -21.85 8.49
C LYS A 315 2.28 -21.15 7.88
N PRO A 316 2.70 -20.01 8.46
CA PRO A 316 3.95 -19.35 8.08
C PRO A 316 5.15 -20.27 8.32
N LEU A 317 6.25 -20.04 7.60
CA LEU A 317 7.48 -20.80 7.76
C LEU A 317 8.04 -20.65 9.19
N PRO A 318 8.65 -21.71 9.78
CA PRO A 318 9.21 -21.66 11.14
C PRO A 318 10.24 -20.53 11.36
N GLY A 319 10.94 -20.10 10.31
CA GLY A 319 11.89 -18.98 10.36
C GLY A 319 11.25 -17.66 10.78
N MET A 320 9.96 -17.48 10.53
CA MET A 320 9.21 -16.27 10.90
C MET A 320 8.93 -16.16 12.40
N GLN A 321 9.02 -17.26 13.16
CA GLN A 321 8.87 -17.23 14.63
C GLN A 321 9.97 -16.43 15.35
N LYS A 322 11.07 -16.12 14.65
CA LYS A 322 12.19 -15.33 15.18
C LYS A 322 12.09 -13.84 14.81
N ASP A 323 11.07 -13.45 14.05
CA ASP A 323 10.84 -12.06 13.67
C ASP A 323 9.86 -11.42 14.65
N ASP A 324 10.39 -10.66 15.62
CA ASP A 324 9.58 -10.03 16.67
C ASP A 324 8.58 -8.99 16.13
N ASP A 325 8.73 -8.57 14.87
CA ASP A 325 7.86 -7.62 14.19
C ASP A 325 6.88 -8.30 13.22
N PHE A 326 6.70 -9.63 13.36
CA PHE A 326 5.75 -10.41 12.57
C PHE A 326 4.57 -10.86 13.43
N SER A 327 3.37 -10.50 12.98
CA SER A 327 2.10 -10.68 13.66
C SER A 327 1.33 -11.92 13.20
N PHE A 328 1.94 -12.79 12.38
CA PHE A 328 1.33 -14.02 11.86
C PHE A 328 -0.02 -13.76 11.16
N TYR A 329 -0.10 -12.64 10.44
CA TYR A 329 -1.24 -12.15 9.68
C TYR A 329 -2.50 -11.91 10.51
N GLN A 330 -2.41 -11.92 11.84
CA GLN A 330 -3.58 -11.85 12.73
C GLN A 330 -4.34 -10.51 12.65
N ASN A 331 -3.67 -9.45 12.20
CA ASN A 331 -4.22 -8.12 12.01
C ASN A 331 -4.88 -7.91 10.63
N ALA A 332 -5.01 -8.93 9.77
CA ALA A 332 -5.53 -8.79 8.41
C ALA A 332 -6.92 -8.13 8.33
N ASN A 333 -7.83 -8.50 9.24
CA ASN A 333 -9.18 -7.90 9.30
C ASN A 333 -9.14 -6.43 9.71
N ASP A 334 -8.33 -6.09 10.72
CA ASP A 334 -8.15 -4.70 11.16
C ASP A 334 -7.52 -3.86 10.05
N HIS A 335 -6.59 -4.44 9.30
CA HIS A 335 -5.99 -3.82 8.13
C HIS A 335 -7.05 -3.58 7.04
N LYS A 336 -7.85 -4.58 6.64
CA LYS A 336 -8.95 -4.40 5.67
C LYS A 336 -9.89 -3.26 6.09
N VAL A 337 -10.29 -3.21 7.37
CA VAL A 337 -11.14 -2.12 7.89
C VAL A 337 -10.47 -0.75 7.75
N GLN A 338 -9.16 -0.66 7.96
CA GLN A 338 -8.41 0.59 7.75
C GLN A 338 -8.38 0.99 6.27
N GLU A 339 -8.20 0.04 5.36
CA GLU A 339 -8.21 0.30 3.90
C GLU A 339 -9.60 0.80 3.44
N ILE A 340 -10.71 0.24 3.96
CA ILE A 340 -12.08 0.76 3.70
C ILE A 340 -12.24 2.21 4.20
N ARG A 341 -11.61 2.55 5.33
CA ARG A 341 -11.60 3.95 5.82
C ARG A 341 -10.81 4.86 4.90
N GLN A 342 -9.69 4.41 4.33
CA GLN A 342 -8.94 5.21 3.34
C GLN A 342 -9.72 5.38 2.04
N LEU A 343 -10.37 4.31 1.57
CA LEU A 343 -11.29 4.36 0.43
C LEU A 343 -12.36 5.44 0.60
N SER A 344 -12.86 5.68 1.82
CA SER A 344 -13.88 6.70 2.10
C SER A 344 -13.34 8.06 2.58
N SER A 345 -12.01 8.18 2.72
CA SER A 345 -11.31 9.36 3.23
C SER A 345 -11.12 10.42 2.16
N ASP A 346 -11.10 11.68 2.58
CA ASP A 346 -10.71 12.82 1.75
C ASP A 346 -9.27 13.30 2.04
N LEU A 347 -8.58 12.69 3.00
CA LEU A 347 -7.21 13.08 3.35
C LEU A 347 -6.20 12.59 2.30
N SER A 348 -5.20 13.41 1.99
CA SER A 348 -4.06 13.05 1.10
C SER A 348 -4.48 12.53 -0.29
N PHE A 349 -5.44 13.21 -0.89
CA PHE A 349 -6.00 12.90 -2.20
C PHE A 349 -4.94 12.92 -3.30
N SER A 350 -4.68 11.78 -3.92
CA SER A 350 -3.58 11.53 -4.87
C SER A 350 -3.89 10.28 -5.70
N GLU A 351 -2.93 9.84 -6.54
CA GLU A 351 -3.05 8.60 -7.33
C GLU A 351 -3.40 7.37 -6.50
N THR A 352 -3.00 7.33 -5.22
CA THR A 352 -3.35 6.26 -4.27
C THR A 352 -4.86 5.98 -4.19
N MET A 353 -5.72 6.93 -4.58
CA MET A 353 -7.16 6.71 -4.66
C MET A 353 -7.55 5.60 -5.65
N PHE A 354 -6.78 5.41 -6.73
CA PHE A 354 -7.03 4.36 -7.73
C PHE A 354 -6.73 2.95 -7.20
N TYR A 355 -5.79 2.82 -6.25
CA TYR A 355 -5.51 1.55 -5.57
C TYR A 355 -6.77 1.10 -4.82
N TYR A 356 -7.36 2.02 -4.06
CA TYR A 356 -8.56 1.75 -3.27
C TYR A 356 -9.79 1.50 -4.13
N SER A 357 -10.03 2.35 -5.15
CA SER A 357 -11.24 2.20 -5.98
C SER A 357 -11.15 0.97 -6.88
N GLY A 358 -10.00 0.66 -7.46
CA GLY A 358 -9.83 -0.57 -8.26
C GLY A 358 -9.90 -1.84 -7.41
N TRP A 359 -9.34 -1.85 -6.19
CA TRP A 359 -9.53 -2.95 -5.24
C TRP A 359 -11.01 -3.18 -4.92
N ALA A 360 -11.75 -2.12 -4.58
CA ALA A 360 -13.16 -2.22 -4.25
C ALA A 360 -14.00 -2.74 -5.43
N GLN A 361 -13.65 -2.34 -6.66
CA GLN A 361 -14.28 -2.85 -7.87
C GLN A 361 -14.02 -4.36 -8.06
N ALA A 362 -12.80 -4.84 -7.81
CA ALA A 362 -12.48 -6.26 -7.85
C ALA A 362 -13.28 -7.08 -6.80
N GLU A 363 -13.45 -6.55 -5.57
CA GLU A 363 -14.30 -7.19 -4.54
C GLU A 363 -15.78 -7.22 -4.94
N ILE A 364 -16.27 -6.22 -5.66
CA ILE A 364 -17.63 -6.21 -6.23
C ILE A 364 -17.76 -7.29 -7.32
N LEU A 365 -16.76 -7.39 -8.21
CA LEU A 365 -16.75 -8.38 -9.29
C LEU A 365 -16.72 -9.83 -8.79
N ASP A 366 -16.07 -10.10 -7.65
CA ASP A 366 -16.14 -11.42 -7.00
C ASP A 366 -17.56 -11.87 -6.68
N ARG A 367 -18.45 -10.92 -6.39
CA ARG A 367 -19.84 -11.19 -6.03
C ARG A 367 -20.77 -11.18 -7.23
N LEU A 368 -20.44 -10.42 -8.26
CA LEU A 368 -21.30 -10.23 -9.43
C LEU A 368 -20.95 -11.13 -10.61
N TYR A 369 -19.66 -11.46 -10.80
CA TYR A 369 -19.21 -12.03 -12.05
C TYR A 369 -18.09 -13.07 -11.89
N PRO A 370 -18.41 -14.33 -11.53
CA PRO A 370 -17.44 -15.35 -11.08
C PRO A 370 -16.22 -15.62 -11.98
N ASN A 371 -16.27 -15.29 -13.28
CA ASN A 371 -15.18 -15.52 -14.25
C ASN A 371 -14.44 -14.23 -14.66
N TRP A 372 -14.67 -13.11 -13.98
CA TRP A 372 -14.10 -11.81 -14.36
C TRP A 372 -12.56 -11.81 -14.44
N ARG A 373 -11.88 -12.57 -13.55
CA ARG A 373 -10.40 -12.62 -13.47
C ARG A 373 -9.71 -13.11 -14.73
N SER A 374 -10.38 -13.95 -15.55
CA SER A 374 -9.81 -14.36 -16.85
C SER A 374 -10.09 -13.35 -17.96
N LEU A 375 -11.19 -12.59 -17.85
CA LEU A 375 -11.61 -11.63 -18.86
C LEU A 375 -10.87 -10.30 -18.74
N VAL A 376 -10.50 -9.91 -17.52
CA VAL A 376 -9.89 -8.59 -17.23
C VAL A 376 -8.51 -8.39 -17.86
N PHE A 377 -7.89 -9.44 -18.39
CA PHE A 377 -6.61 -9.36 -19.10
C PHE A 377 -6.75 -9.13 -20.60
N GLU A 378 -7.97 -9.21 -21.15
CA GLU A 378 -8.22 -8.89 -22.55
C GLU A 378 -7.98 -7.38 -22.81
N PRO A 379 -7.52 -7.01 -24.02
CA PRO A 379 -7.39 -5.61 -24.40
C PRO A 379 -8.69 -4.83 -24.21
N ASP A 380 -8.59 -3.58 -23.74
CA ASP A 380 -9.70 -2.65 -23.55
C ASP A 380 -10.81 -3.11 -22.58
N VAL A 381 -10.55 -4.13 -21.77
CA VAL A 381 -11.47 -4.55 -20.69
C VAL A 381 -11.09 -3.87 -19.37
N PHE A 382 -12.07 -3.22 -18.75
CA PHE A 382 -11.92 -2.50 -17.48
C PHE A 382 -12.91 -2.99 -16.41
N LEU A 383 -12.54 -2.78 -15.15
CA LEU A 383 -13.30 -3.29 -13.99
C LEU A 383 -14.73 -2.73 -13.94
N ASP A 384 -14.92 -1.43 -14.15
CA ASP A 384 -16.23 -0.78 -14.10
C ASP A 384 -17.14 -1.20 -15.26
N ASP A 385 -16.59 -1.42 -16.45
CA ASP A 385 -17.33 -1.93 -17.60
C ASP A 385 -17.84 -3.36 -17.33
N LEU A 386 -17.01 -4.24 -16.75
CA LEU A 386 -17.43 -5.58 -16.33
C LEU A 386 -18.53 -5.53 -15.24
N ILE A 387 -18.43 -4.58 -14.30
CA ILE A 387 -19.48 -4.39 -13.28
C ILE A 387 -20.78 -3.94 -13.93
N ALA A 388 -20.74 -2.95 -14.84
CA ALA A 388 -21.91 -2.47 -15.55
C ALA A 388 -22.59 -3.60 -16.35
N GLU A 389 -21.83 -4.38 -17.11
CA GLU A 389 -22.33 -5.53 -17.88
C GLU A 389 -23.02 -6.56 -16.97
N SER A 390 -22.40 -6.87 -15.81
CA SER A 390 -22.97 -7.84 -14.85
C SER A 390 -24.30 -7.38 -14.24
N MET A 391 -24.55 -6.06 -14.17
CA MET A 391 -25.76 -5.47 -13.59
C MET A 391 -26.92 -5.39 -14.59
N GLU A 392 -26.66 -5.38 -15.90
CA GLU A 392 -27.67 -5.36 -16.96
C GLU A 392 -28.29 -6.74 -17.26
N GLY A 393 -27.77 -7.82 -16.66
CA GLY A 393 -28.34 -9.16 -16.76
C GLY A 393 -28.12 -9.84 -18.11
N GLN A 394 -27.11 -9.43 -18.88
CA GLN A 394 -26.75 -10.10 -20.13
C GLN A 394 -25.94 -11.38 -19.83
N PRO A 395 -26.36 -12.57 -20.32
CA PRO A 395 -25.52 -13.75 -20.27
C PRO A 395 -24.33 -13.56 -21.20
N VAL A 396 -23.14 -13.93 -20.71
CA VAL A 396 -21.87 -13.88 -21.43
C VAL A 396 -22.02 -14.53 -22.80
N ALA A 397 -22.01 -13.72 -23.85
CA ALA A 397 -21.76 -14.24 -25.17
C ALA A 397 -20.27 -14.62 -25.23
N GLU A 398 -19.99 -15.88 -25.56
CA GLU A 398 -18.76 -16.21 -26.28
C GLU A 398 -18.60 -15.16 -27.40
N HIS A 399 -17.62 -14.27 -27.27
CA HIS A 399 -17.36 -13.13 -28.14
C HIS A 399 -18.47 -12.07 -28.20
N ASN A 400 -18.45 -11.11 -27.27
CA ASN A 400 -19.13 -9.83 -27.46
C ASN A 400 -18.39 -9.02 -28.55
N PRO A 401 -18.98 -8.75 -29.74
CA PRO A 401 -18.30 -8.06 -30.83
C PRO A 401 -18.10 -6.56 -30.58
N LYS A 402 -18.62 -6.01 -29.48
CA LYS A 402 -18.56 -4.57 -29.17
C LYS A 402 -17.16 -4.05 -28.86
N TRP A 403 -16.18 -4.91 -28.62
CA TRP A 403 -14.77 -4.55 -28.38
C TRP A 403 -13.94 -4.47 -29.67
N LYS A 404 -14.57 -4.64 -30.84
CA LYS A 404 -13.98 -4.32 -32.16
C LYS A 404 -14.69 -3.11 -32.73
N LEU A 405 -14.19 -1.92 -32.41
CA LEU A 405 -14.44 -0.57 -32.96
C LEU A 405 -14.05 0.32 -31.77
N TRP A 406 -12.84 0.85 -31.69
CA TRP A 406 -12.28 1.90 -32.55
C TRP A 406 -10.77 1.80 -32.69
#